data_AF-A0A821F9L3-F1
#
_entry.id   AF-A0A821F9L3-F1
#
_cell.length_a   1.000
_cell.length_b   1.000
_cell.length_c   1.000
_cell.angle_alpha   90.00
_cell.angle_beta   90.00
_cell.angle_gamma   90.00
#
_symmetry.space_group_name_H-M   'P 1'
#
loop_
_entity.id
_entity.type
_entity.pdbx_description
1 polymer ?
#
loop_
_entity_poly.entity_id
_entity_poly.type
_entity_poly.pdbx_seq_one_letter_code
_entity_poly.pdbx_strand_id
1 'polypeptide(L)'
;MNVYRQVASKKILVHQQQSKQRFDKNRKDPQYEINDLVFYKVPGHRPKLEKRFSGPYTIINKQHPSYTIKNNHSLTSKRVHVSDLKLVYQR
;
A
#
# COMPACT_ATOMS: atom_id res chain seq x y z
N MET A 1 -42.76 12.90 -1.63
CA MET A 1 -41.29 12.64 -1.58
C MET A 1 -40.91 11.74 -2.74
N ASN A 2 -39.82 12.08 -3.43
CA ASN A 2 -39.52 11.68 -4.80
C ASN A 2 -39.04 10.21 -4.90
N VAL A 3 -39.90 9.30 -5.36
CA VAL A 3 -39.64 7.84 -5.48
C VAL A 3 -38.35 7.56 -6.25
N TYR A 4 -38.04 8.36 -7.27
CA TYR A 4 -36.78 8.29 -8.01
C TYR A 4 -35.54 8.45 -7.14
N ARG A 5 -35.57 9.37 -6.16
CA ARG A 5 -34.47 9.58 -5.23
C ARG A 5 -34.25 8.35 -4.34
N GLN A 6 -35.34 7.74 -3.87
CA GLN A 6 -35.25 6.53 -3.04
C GLN A 6 -34.66 5.35 -3.83
N VAL A 7 -35.09 5.16 -5.08
CA VAL A 7 -34.54 4.12 -5.96
C VAL A 7 -33.06 4.38 -6.28
N ALA A 8 -32.69 5.63 -6.60
CA ALA A 8 -31.31 6.00 -6.86
C ALA A 8 -30.40 5.75 -5.64
N SER A 9 -30.82 6.16 -4.44
CA SER A 9 -30.07 5.92 -3.21
C SER A 9 -29.85 4.43 -2.93
N LYS A 10 -30.87 3.58 -3.14
CA LYS A 10 -30.73 2.12 -3.00
C LYS A 10 -29.71 1.54 -3.98
N LYS A 11 -29.76 1.95 -5.26
CA LYS A 11 -28.79 1.49 -6.27
C LYS A 11 -27.37 1.90 -5.92
N ILE A 12 -27.17 3.15 -5.46
CA ILE A 12 -25.86 3.65 -5.03
C ILE A 12 -25.30 2.77 -3.90
N LEU A 13 -26.12 2.45 -2.89
CA LEU A 13 -25.68 1.63 -1.75
C LEU A 13 -25.29 0.22 -2.20
N VAL A 14 -26.09 -0.41 -3.07
CA VAL A 14 -25.77 -1.74 -3.64
C VAL A 14 -24.44 -1.71 -4.39
N HIS A 15 -24.22 -0.70 -5.25
CA HIS A 15 -22.97 -0.58 -5.99
C HIS A 15 -21.75 -0.31 -5.08
N GLN A 16 -21.91 0.50 -4.03
CA GLN A 16 -20.86 0.72 -3.03
C GLN A 16 -20.50 -0.58 -2.32
N GLN A 17 -21.50 -1.37 -1.92
CA GLN A 17 -21.29 -2.66 -1.26
C GLN A 17 -20.58 -3.67 -2.19
N GLN A 18 -21.03 -3.80 -3.44
CA GLN A 18 -20.40 -4.66 -4.44
C GLN A 18 -18.96 -4.21 -4.75
N SER A 19 -18.71 -2.90 -4.81
CA SER A 19 -17.36 -2.36 -5.01
C SER A 19 -16.44 -2.73 -3.85
N LYS A 20 -16.90 -2.55 -2.60
CA LYS A 20 -16.16 -2.93 -1.40
C LYS A 20 -15.84 -4.42 -1.36
N GLN A 21 -16.83 -5.29 -1.64
CA GLN A 21 -16.63 -6.73 -1.66
C GLN A 21 -15.57 -7.16 -2.69
N ARG A 22 -15.60 -6.57 -3.90
CA ARG A 22 -14.60 -6.84 -4.93
C ARG A 22 -13.21 -6.36 -4.52
N PHE A 23 -13.13 -5.18 -3.91
CA PHE A 23 -11.88 -4.65 -3.40
C PHE A 23 -11.29 -5.56 -2.31
N ASP A 24 -12.08 -5.89 -1.28
CA ASP A 24 -11.64 -6.73 -0.17
C ASP A 24 -11.21 -8.12 -0.64
N LYS A 25 -11.94 -8.73 -1.60
CA LYS A 25 -11.58 -10.03 -2.17
C LYS A 25 -10.27 -10.02 -2.97
N ASN A 26 -10.01 -8.95 -3.71
CA ASN A 26 -8.87 -8.87 -4.63
C ASN A 26 -7.67 -8.12 -4.03
N ARG A 27 -7.80 -7.60 -2.81
CA ARG A 27 -6.74 -6.86 -2.14
C ARG A 27 -5.62 -7.82 -1.77
N LYS A 28 -4.46 -7.63 -2.40
CA LYS A 28 -3.24 -8.31 -1.99
C LYS A 28 -2.87 -7.81 -0.59
N ASP A 29 -2.58 -8.75 0.30
CA ASP A 29 -2.01 -8.49 1.63
C ASP A 29 -0.55 -8.97 1.67
N PRO A 30 0.38 -8.23 1.05
CA PRO A 30 1.79 -8.62 1.09
C PRO A 30 2.28 -8.61 2.54
N GLN A 31 2.94 -9.68 2.95
CA GLN A 31 3.61 -9.77 4.23
C GLN A 31 5.10 -9.94 4.01
N TYR A 32 5.87 -9.24 4.82
CA TYR A 32 7.33 -9.28 4.78
C TYR A 32 7.87 -9.72 6.13
N GLU A 33 9.06 -10.30 6.10
CA GLU A 33 9.80 -10.72 7.29
C GLU A 33 10.92 -9.76 7.64
N ILE A 34 11.40 -9.87 8.87
CA ILE A 34 12.61 -9.15 9.32
C ILE A 34 13.79 -9.63 8.45
N ASN A 35 14.67 -8.69 8.09
CA ASN A 35 15.79 -8.86 7.17
C ASN A 35 15.44 -9.00 5.68
N ASP A 36 14.16 -8.94 5.30
CA ASP A 36 13.81 -8.86 3.88
C ASP A 36 14.31 -7.53 3.27
N LEU A 37 14.85 -7.63 2.06
CA LEU A 37 15.25 -6.47 1.26
C LEU A 37 14.05 -5.94 0.47
N VAL A 38 13.74 -4.67 0.69
CA VAL A 38 12.60 -3.98 0.08
C VAL A 38 12.99 -2.64 -0.54
N PHE A 39 12.31 -2.30 -1.62
CA PHE A 39 12.26 -0.96 -2.18
C PHE A 39 11.15 -0.16 -1.51
N TYR A 40 11.40 1.13 -1.28
CA TYR A 40 10.44 2.08 -0.73
C TYR A 40 9.99 3.09 -1.79
N LYS A 41 8.68 3.25 -1.93
CA LYS A 41 8.07 4.22 -2.84
C LYS A 41 8.31 5.65 -2.34
N VAL A 42 8.96 6.47 -3.16
CA VAL A 42 9.20 7.88 -2.82
C VAL A 42 7.86 8.63 -2.79
N PRO A 43 7.49 9.32 -1.70
CA PRO A 43 6.26 10.11 -1.64
C PRO A 43 6.44 11.45 -2.37
N GLY A 44 5.33 12.06 -2.83
CA GLY A 44 5.33 13.40 -3.41
C GLY A 44 5.11 13.47 -4.92
N HIS A 45 5.07 14.71 -5.41
CA HIS A 45 4.95 15.05 -6.83
C HIS A 45 6.33 14.90 -7.49
N ARG A 46 6.38 14.22 -8.63
CA ARG A 46 7.63 13.87 -9.31
C ARG A 46 7.47 14.00 -10.83
N PRO A 47 8.52 14.41 -11.55
CA PRO A 47 8.53 14.42 -13.01
C PRO A 47 8.35 13.00 -13.58
N LYS A 48 7.89 12.93 -14.83
CA LYS A 48 7.51 11.67 -15.50
C LYS A 48 8.63 10.62 -15.54
N LEU A 49 9.90 11.05 -15.58
CA LEU A 49 11.08 10.19 -15.73
C LEU A 49 11.85 9.94 -14.42
N GLU A 50 11.36 10.43 -13.29
CA GLU A 50 12.05 10.24 -12.01
C GLU A 50 11.76 8.86 -11.40
N LYS A 51 12.74 8.31 -10.67
CA LYS A 51 12.65 6.98 -10.04
C LYS A 51 11.45 6.91 -9.08
N ARG A 52 10.61 5.89 -9.26
CA ARG A 52 9.41 5.70 -8.42
C ARG A 52 9.73 5.14 -7.03
N PHE A 53 10.80 4.37 -6.94
CA PHE A 53 11.23 3.67 -5.75
C PHE A 53 12.69 3.98 -5.44
N SER A 54 13.02 3.98 -4.16
CA SER A 54 14.38 4.09 -3.61
C SER A 54 14.73 2.82 -2.85
N GLY A 55 16.02 2.58 -2.63
CA GLY A 55 16.52 1.41 -1.90
C GLY A 55 17.68 0.73 -2.62
N PRO A 56 18.12 -0.44 -2.14
CA PRO A 56 17.42 -1.34 -1.22
C PRO A 56 17.44 -0.88 0.26
N TYR A 57 16.37 -1.18 0.98
CA TYR A 57 16.24 -1.03 2.43
C TYR A 57 16.03 -2.41 3.07
N THR A 58 16.36 -2.53 4.35
CA THR A 58 16.17 -3.76 5.12
C THR A 58 15.04 -3.56 6.14
N ILE A 59 14.13 -4.52 6.25
CA ILE A 59 13.10 -4.52 7.30
C ILE A 59 13.76 -4.87 8.64
N ILE A 60 13.66 -3.96 9.61
CA ILE A 60 14.23 -4.15 10.96
C ILE A 60 13.17 -4.41 12.03
N ASN A 61 11.91 -4.03 11.78
CA ASN A 61 10.80 -4.31 12.68
C ASN A 61 9.50 -4.51 11.88
N LYS A 62 8.72 -5.51 12.30
CA LYS A 62 7.46 -5.94 11.68
C LYS A 62 6.29 -5.57 12.61
N GLN A 63 5.45 -4.64 12.18
CA GLN A 63 4.21 -4.28 12.88
C GLN A 63 3.07 -4.06 11.88
N HIS A 64 2.67 -5.14 11.20
CA HIS A 64 1.72 -5.10 10.10
C HIS A 64 0.46 -4.27 10.44
N PRO A 65 0.01 -3.33 9.58
CA PRO A 65 0.45 -3.10 8.19
C PRO A 65 1.60 -2.07 8.06
N SER A 66 2.23 -1.68 9.16
CA SER A 66 3.39 -0.78 9.18
C SER A 66 4.69 -1.56 9.40
N TYR A 67 5.75 -1.16 8.73
CA TYR A 67 7.06 -1.78 8.88
C TYR A 67 8.10 -0.69 9.13
N THR A 68 9.10 -0.98 9.95
CA THR A 68 10.25 -0.10 10.10
C THR A 68 11.33 -0.60 9.16
N ILE A 69 11.74 0.26 8.24
CA ILE A 69 12.81 -0.01 7.29
C ILE A 69 14.04 0.83 7.62
N LYS A 70 15.21 0.25 7.44
CA LYS A 70 16.51 0.91 7.63
C LYS A 70 17.22 1.00 6.29
N ASN A 71 17.81 2.16 6.01
CA ASN A 71 18.66 2.33 4.83
C ASN A 71 20.00 1.61 5.07
N ASN A 72 20.51 0.87 4.09
CA ASN A 72 21.79 0.20 4.24
C ASN A 72 22.97 1.19 4.15
N HIS A 73 22.78 2.33 3.48
CA HIS A 73 23.81 3.35 3.30
C HIS A 73 23.73 4.50 4.32
N SER A 74 22.63 4.59 5.08
CA SER A 74 22.41 5.66 6.06
C SER A 74 21.86 5.04 7.34
N LEU A 75 22.29 5.51 8.51
CA LEU A 75 21.74 5.04 9.78
C LEU A 75 20.27 5.44 10.02
N THR A 76 19.63 6.11 9.05
CA THR A 76 18.23 6.49 9.14
C THR A 76 17.29 5.30 9.03
N SER A 77 16.29 5.29 9.89
CA SER A 77 15.16 4.37 9.84
C SER A 77 13.85 5.15 9.73
N LYS A 78 12.84 4.53 9.13
CA LYS A 78 11.51 5.12 8.99
C LYS A 78 10.43 4.05 9.06
N ARG A 79 9.27 4.43 9.60
CA ARG A 79 8.06 3.62 9.64
C ARG A 79 7.23 3.90 8.39
N VAL A 80 6.88 2.86 7.64
CA VAL A 80 6.19 2.97 6.35
C VAL A 80 5.08 1.92 6.25
N HIS A 81 4.04 2.22 5.48
CA HIS A 81 2.95 1.27 5.24
C HIS A 81 3.37 0.21 4.22
N VAL A 82 2.85 -1.00 4.38
CA VAL A 82 3.17 -2.17 3.54
C VAL A 82 2.91 -1.94 2.05
N SER A 83 1.93 -1.10 1.72
CA SER A 83 1.60 -0.75 0.32
C SER A 83 2.65 0.09 -0.38
N ASP A 84 3.55 0.73 0.38
CA ASP A 84 4.63 1.55 -0.16
C ASP A 84 5.95 0.78 -0.25
N LEU A 85 5.92 -0.51 0.07
CA LEU A 85 7.05 -1.43 -0.01
C LEU A 85 6.90 -2.38 -1.20
N LYS A 86 8.05 -2.83 -1.70
CA LYS A 86 8.12 -3.89 -2.71
C LYS A 86 9.38 -4.73 -2.48
N LEU A 87 9.25 -6.06 -2.43
CA LEU A 87 10.42 -6.96 -2.32
C LEU A 87 11.38 -6.75 -3.49
N VAL A 88 12.69 -6.80 -3.18
CA VAL A 88 13.75 -6.74 -4.19
C VAL A 88 13.81 -8.05 -4.98
N TYR A 89 13.69 -9.18 -4.28
CA TYR A 89 13.65 -10.52 -4.87
C TYR A 89 12.29 -11.16 -4.56
N GLN A 90 11.57 -11.58 -5.59
CA GLN A 90 10.41 -12.46 -5.39
C GLN A 90 10.95 -13.86 -5.12
N ARG A 91 10.52 -14.46 -3.99
CA ARG A 91 10.73 -15.89 -3.73
C ARG A 91 9.93 -16.73 -4.71
#